data_AF-A0A382THZ5-F1
#
_entry.id   AF-A0A382THZ5-F1
#
_cell.length_a   1.000
_cell.length_b   1.000
_cell.length_c   1.000
_cell.angle_alpha   90.00
_cell.angle_beta   90.00
_cell.angle_gamma   90.00
#
_symmetry.space_group_name_H-M   'P 1'
#
loop_
_entity.id
_entity.type
_entity.pdbx_description
1 polymer ?
#
loop_
_entity_poly.entity_id
_entity_poly.type
_entity_poly.pdbx_seq_one_letter_code
_entity_poly.pdbx_strand_id
1 'polypeptide(L)'
;MKYLKYIYLLFLFPIQLFGESGEGSNHFPHLDGSILTIYWVIPFAGILLSIAIFPLVAPHFWHKNFGKVSLFWTISLLIPLLFSQHIGFNVTLYEVLHVGLLEYV
;
A
#
# COMPACT_ATOMS: atom_id res chain seq x y z
N MET A 1 -0.54 25.65 17.91
CA MET A 1 -0.32 26.15 16.53
C MET A 1 1.08 25.88 15.96
N LYS A 2 2.01 25.19 16.67
CA LYS A 2 3.37 24.93 16.16
C LYS A 2 3.45 23.73 15.19
N TYR A 3 2.55 22.76 15.32
CA TYR A 3 2.51 21.53 14.50
C TYR A 3 1.73 21.67 13.19
N LEU A 4 0.84 22.67 13.10
CA LEU A 4 0.03 22.92 11.90
C LEU A 4 0.93 23.28 10.71
N LYS A 5 2.04 23.99 10.95
CA LYS A 5 3.02 24.34 9.91
C LYS A 5 3.70 23.12 9.29
N TYR A 6 3.96 22.07 10.07
CA TYR A 6 4.57 20.83 9.56
C TYR A 6 3.55 19.95 8.84
N ILE A 7 2.27 20.00 9.22
CA ILE A 7 1.18 19.32 8.49
C ILE A 7 1.03 19.89 7.07
N TYR A 8 1.11 21.22 6.92
CA TYR A 8 1.06 21.87 5.61
C TYR A 8 2.34 21.64 4.79
N LEU A 9 3.50 21.56 5.44
CA LEU A 9 4.76 21.24 4.77
C LEU A 9 4.81 19.78 4.28
N LEU A 10 4.21 18.84 5.03
CA LEU A 10 4.04 17.44 4.64
C LEU A 10 3.05 17.28 3.47
N PHE A 11 2.09 18.19 3.33
CA PHE A 11 1.05 18.15 2.28
C PHE A 11 1.40 18.94 1.01
N LEU A 12 2.30 19.95 1.10
CA LEU A 12 2.76 20.75 -0.06
C LEU A 12 4.00 20.18 -0.76
N PHE A 13 4.84 19.40 -0.07
CA PHE A 13 6.01 18.74 -0.66
C PHE A 13 5.70 17.77 -1.83
N PRO A 14 4.58 17.00 -1.84
CA PRO A 14 4.27 16.12 -2.97
C PRO A 14 3.84 16.86 -4.26
N ILE A 15 3.46 18.15 -4.16
CA ILE A 15 3.02 18.93 -5.34
C ILE A 15 4.22 19.41 -6.17
N GLN A 16 5.39 19.58 -5.54
CA GLN A 16 6.62 20.02 -6.22
C GLN A 16 7.43 18.87 -6.84
N LEU A 17 7.05 17.61 -6.57
CA LEU A 17 7.56 16.40 -7.22
C LEU A 17 6.71 15.95 -8.42
N PHE A 18 5.67 16.71 -8.76
CA PHE A 18 4.84 16.47 -9.95
C PHE A 18 5.54 17.06 -11.17
N GLY A 19 6.64 16.43 -11.59
CA GLY A 19 7.42 16.91 -12.70
C GLY A 19 8.57 16.00 -13.11
N GLU A 20 8.24 14.83 -13.66
CA GLU A 20 9.04 14.27 -14.76
C GLU A 20 8.17 13.30 -15.59
N SER A 21 7.86 13.73 -16.81
CA SER A 21 7.26 12.90 -17.85
C SER A 21 8.35 12.00 -18.44
N GLY A 22 8.45 10.77 -17.93
CA GLY A 22 9.30 9.74 -18.54
C GLY A 22 8.73 9.29 -19.89
N GLU A 23 9.51 9.52 -20.95
CA GLU A 23 9.24 9.15 -22.33
C GLU A 23 9.05 7.63 -22.54
N GLY A 24 8.02 7.29 -23.33
CA GLY A 24 8.07 6.31 -24.41
C GLY A 24 8.67 4.91 -24.17
N SER A 25 7.83 3.95 -23.81
CA SER A 25 7.72 2.64 -24.48
C SER A 25 6.45 1.95 -23.97
N ASN A 26 5.80 1.12 -24.79
CA ASN A 26 4.53 0.44 -24.51
C ASN A 26 4.64 -0.64 -23.41
N HIS A 27 5.11 -0.30 -22.22
CA HIS A 27 5.06 -1.17 -21.05
C HIS A 27 3.96 -0.65 -20.13
N PHE A 28 2.93 -1.47 -19.93
CA PHE A 28 1.94 -1.23 -18.90
C PHE A 28 2.66 -1.02 -17.55
N PRO A 29 2.21 -0.08 -16.71
CA PRO A 29 2.79 0.12 -15.38
C PRO A 29 2.74 -1.21 -14.63
N HIS A 30 3.88 -1.79 -14.29
CA HIS A 30 3.92 -3.10 -13.64
C HIS A 30 4.90 -3.07 -12.47
N LEU A 31 4.50 -3.71 -11.36
CA LEU A 31 5.34 -3.89 -10.20
C LEU A 31 6.38 -4.99 -10.43
N ASP A 32 7.65 -4.60 -10.61
CA ASP A 32 8.76 -5.56 -10.68
C ASP A 32 9.04 -6.17 -9.29
N GLY A 33 8.88 -7.49 -9.16
CA GLY A 33 9.15 -8.19 -7.92
C GLY A 33 10.64 -8.30 -7.55
N SER A 34 11.55 -8.11 -8.51
CA SER A 34 13.00 -8.23 -8.28
C SER A 34 13.57 -7.09 -7.42
N ILE A 35 12.90 -5.94 -7.42
CA ILE A 35 13.27 -4.78 -6.60
C ILE A 35 12.68 -4.85 -5.18
N LEU A 36 11.80 -5.82 -4.89
CA LEU A 36 11.22 -6.01 -3.57
C LEU A 36 12.18 -6.77 -2.66
N THR A 37 12.69 -6.10 -1.63
CA THR A 37 13.44 -6.73 -0.54
C THR A 37 12.57 -7.67 0.31
N ILE A 38 13.21 -8.53 1.11
CA ILE A 38 12.51 -9.50 1.99
C ILE A 38 11.54 -8.84 2.99
N TYR A 39 11.71 -7.56 3.32
CA TYR A 39 10.85 -6.83 4.24
C TYR A 39 9.40 -6.70 3.74
N TRP A 40 9.17 -6.78 2.42
CA TRP A 40 7.83 -6.74 1.84
C TRP A 40 6.97 -7.96 2.20
N VAL A 41 7.58 -9.05 2.68
CA VAL A 41 6.86 -10.22 3.19
C VAL A 41 6.12 -9.90 4.50
N ILE A 42 6.54 -8.89 5.26
CA ILE A 42 5.97 -8.58 6.58
C ILE A 42 4.45 -8.34 6.53
N PRO A 43 3.91 -7.40 5.73
CA PRO A 43 2.46 -7.18 5.69
C PRO A 43 1.68 -8.41 5.19
N PHE A 44 2.26 -9.18 4.26
CA PHE A 44 1.65 -10.41 3.76
C PHE A 44 1.59 -11.50 4.83
N ALA A 45 2.71 -11.80 5.50
CA ALA A 45 2.75 -12.74 6.61
C ALA A 45 1.87 -12.26 7.78
N GLY A 46 1.81 -10.95 8.01
CA GLY A 46 1.00 -10.33 9.05
C GLY A 46 -0.51 -10.59 8.90
N ILE A 47 -1.06 -10.44 7.69
CA ILE A 47 -2.47 -10.73 7.45
C ILE A 47 -2.76 -12.24 7.54
N LEU A 48 -1.87 -13.10 7.02
CA LEU A 48 -2.00 -14.55 7.13
C LEU A 48 -1.99 -15.02 8.59
N LEU A 49 -1.08 -14.49 9.39
CA LEU A 49 -1.03 -14.78 10.81
C LEU A 49 -2.28 -14.27 11.54
N SER A 50 -2.80 -13.11 11.14
CA SER A 50 -4.01 -12.53 11.73
C SER A 50 -5.23 -13.42 11.50
N ILE A 51 -5.44 -13.90 10.28
CA ILE A 51 -6.55 -14.81 9.95
C ILE A 51 -6.37 -16.20 10.56
N ALA A 52 -5.13 -16.63 10.83
CA ALA A 52 -4.86 -17.92 11.46
C ALA A 52 -5.06 -17.88 12.99
N ILE A 53 -4.54 -16.85 13.65
CA ILE A 53 -4.48 -16.78 15.13
C ILE A 53 -5.71 -16.14 15.74
N PHE A 54 -6.17 -14.98 15.24
CA PHE A 54 -7.24 -14.23 15.93
C PHE A 54 -8.58 -14.96 16.00
N PRO A 55 -9.02 -15.75 15.00
CA PRO A 55 -10.24 -16.54 15.15
C PRO A 55 -10.16 -17.57 16.28
N LEU A 56 -8.97 -18.11 16.57
CA LEU A 56 -8.76 -19.13 17.59
C LEU A 56 -8.56 -18.52 18.98
N VAL A 57 -7.78 -17.44 19.08
CA VAL A 57 -7.41 -16.83 20.37
C VAL A 57 -8.45 -15.81 20.84
N ALA A 58 -9.03 -15.04 19.93
CA ALA A 58 -9.94 -13.94 20.25
C ALA A 58 -11.11 -13.84 19.25
N PRO A 59 -12.00 -14.85 19.20
CA PRO A 59 -13.06 -14.93 18.20
C PRO A 59 -13.98 -13.71 18.22
N HIS A 60 -14.41 -13.24 19.39
CA HIS A 60 -15.33 -12.09 19.48
C HIS A 60 -14.69 -10.78 19.00
N PHE A 61 -13.37 -10.61 19.19
CA PHE A 61 -12.62 -9.49 18.64
C PHE A 61 -12.51 -9.60 17.12
N TRP A 62 -12.18 -10.79 16.61
CA TRP A 62 -12.03 -11.05 15.18
C TRP A 62 -13.32 -10.73 14.42
N HIS A 63 -14.46 -11.26 14.87
CA HIS A 63 -15.75 -11.07 14.19
C HIS A 63 -16.15 -9.58 14.09
N LYS A 64 -15.73 -8.75 15.05
CA LYS A 64 -15.99 -7.31 15.05
C LYS A 64 -14.97 -6.48 14.27
N ASN A 65 -13.74 -6.98 14.11
CA ASN A 65 -12.62 -6.17 13.61
C ASN A 65 -11.84 -6.77 12.44
N PHE A 66 -12.24 -7.92 11.88
CA PHE A 66 -11.52 -8.56 10.77
C PHE A 66 -11.25 -7.59 9.61
N GLY A 67 -12.25 -6.76 9.26
CA GLY A 67 -12.11 -5.74 8.21
C GLY A 67 -11.10 -4.66 8.58
N LYS A 68 -11.05 -4.23 9.84
CA LYS A 68 -10.07 -3.22 10.31
C LYS A 68 -8.65 -3.78 10.34
N VAL A 69 -8.49 -5.05 10.72
CA VAL A 69 -7.19 -5.73 10.73
C VAL A 69 -6.69 -5.95 9.30
N SER A 70 -7.57 -6.38 8.39
CA SER A 70 -7.25 -6.48 6.96
C SER A 70 -6.84 -5.12 6.39
N LEU A 71 -7.65 -4.08 6.64
CA LEU A 71 -7.35 -2.72 6.20
C LEU A 71 -6.00 -2.21 6.75
N PHE A 72 -5.68 -2.51 8.01
CA PHE A 72 -4.39 -2.15 8.60
C PHE A 72 -3.21 -2.75 7.82
N TRP A 73 -3.26 -4.05 7.52
CA TRP A 73 -2.19 -4.71 6.76
C TRP A 73 -2.14 -4.25 5.31
N THR A 74 -3.30 -4.05 4.66
CA THR A 74 -3.38 -3.49 3.30
C THR A 74 -2.74 -2.11 3.23
N ILE A 75 -3.08 -1.21 4.16
CA ILE A 75 -2.48 0.13 4.24
C ILE A 75 -0.98 0.05 4.53
N SER A 76 -0.57 -0.88 5.40
CA SER A 76 0.85 -1.11 5.70
C SER A 76 1.65 -1.58 4.49
N LEU A 77 1.02 -2.20 3.49
CA LEU A 77 1.63 -2.56 2.21
C LEU A 77 1.53 -1.42 1.18
N LEU A 78 0.37 -0.78 1.06
CA LEU A 78 0.11 0.30 0.10
C LEU A 78 0.92 1.56 0.39
N ILE A 79 1.03 2.00 1.64
CA ILE A 79 1.74 3.24 1.99
C ILE A 79 3.20 3.20 1.50
N PRO A 80 4.00 2.18 1.85
CA PRO A 80 5.37 2.10 1.34
C PRO A 80 5.46 2.01 -0.18
N LEU A 81 4.51 1.35 -0.87
CA LEU A 81 4.49 1.28 -2.34
C LEU A 81 4.25 2.66 -2.96
N LEU A 82 3.27 3.40 -2.42
CA LEU A 82 2.91 4.75 -2.89
C LEU A 82 4.06 5.75 -2.76
N PHE A 83 4.82 5.68 -1.66
CA PHE A 83 5.92 6.60 -1.37
C PHE A 83 7.29 6.11 -1.83
N SER A 84 7.39 4.87 -2.32
CA SER A 84 8.67 4.36 -2.84
C SER A 84 9.03 5.07 -4.14
N GLN A 85 10.24 5.61 -4.20
CA GLN A 85 10.73 6.32 -5.40
C GLN A 85 10.87 5.40 -6.62
N HIS A 86 10.97 4.08 -6.42
CA HIS A 86 11.10 3.10 -7.50
C HIS A 86 9.76 2.64 -8.08
N ILE A 87 8.66 2.73 -7.32
CA ILE A 87 7.33 2.23 -7.73
C ILE A 87 6.37 3.39 -7.98
N GLY A 88 6.23 4.27 -6.98
CA GLY A 88 5.41 5.46 -7.07
C GLY A 88 3.91 5.22 -7.16
N PHE A 89 3.18 6.33 -7.30
CA PHE A 89 1.71 6.36 -7.28
C PHE A 89 1.07 5.64 -8.48
N ASN A 90 1.57 5.87 -9.69
CA ASN A 90 0.96 5.35 -10.92
C ASN A 90 0.97 3.82 -10.98
N VAL A 91 2.10 3.18 -10.67
CA VAL A 91 2.22 1.71 -10.66
C VAL A 91 1.35 1.13 -9.54
N THR A 92 1.40 1.70 -8.34
CA THR A 92 0.59 1.21 -7.22
C THR A 92 -0.91 1.29 -7.50
N LEU A 93 -1.37 2.41 -8.06
CA LEU A 93 -2.78 2.58 -8.43
C LEU A 93 -3.17 1.63 -9.56
N TYR A 94 -2.32 1.46 -10.58
CA TYR A 94 -2.56 0.52 -11.66
C TYR A 94 -2.71 -0.90 -11.12
N GLU A 95 -1.79 -1.38 -10.27
CA GLU A 95 -1.85 -2.74 -9.72
C GLU A 95 -3.09 -2.95 -8.83
N VAL A 96 -3.44 -1.97 -7.99
CA VAL A 96 -4.66 -2.06 -7.15
C VAL A 96 -5.92 -2.13 -8.01
N LEU A 97 -6.03 -1.31 -9.05
CA LEU A 97 -7.16 -1.35 -9.97
C LEU A 97 -7.14 -2.60 -10.85
N HIS A 98 -5.97 -3.01 -11.32
CA HIS A 98 -5.80 -4.17 -12.17
C HIS A 98 -6.27 -5.42 -11.42
N VAL A 99 -5.69 -5.70 -10.25
CA VAL A 99 -6.10 -6.82 -9.39
C VAL A 99 -7.54 -6.66 -8.95
N GLY A 100 -7.94 -5.47 -8.49
CA GLY A 100 -9.29 -5.21 -7.99
C GLY A 100 -10.39 -5.42 -9.03
N LEU A 101 -10.18 -4.98 -10.27
CA LEU A 101 -11.15 -5.16 -11.34
C LEU A 101 -11.05 -6.55 -11.95
N LEU A 102 -9.85 -7.06 -12.18
CA LEU A 102 -9.63 -8.35 -12.85
C LEU A 102 -10.06 -9.54 -11.99
N GLU A 103 -9.84 -9.48 -10.67
CA GLU A 103 -10.15 -10.60 -9.78
C GLU A 103 -11.56 -10.55 -9.20
N TYR A 104 -12.18 -9.36 -9.08
CA TYR A 104 -13.44 -9.20 -8.33
C TYR A 104 -14.64 -8.71 -9.16
N VAL A 105 -14.49 -8.31 -10.42
CA VAL A 105 -15.57 -7.81 -11.29
C VAL A 105 -15.64 -8.57 -12.60
#